data_AF-A0A8T6US49-F1
#
_entry.id   AF-A0A8T6US49-F1
#
_cell.length_a   1.000
_cell.length_b   1.000
_cell.length_c   1.000
_cell.angle_alpha   90.00
_cell.angle_beta   90.00
_cell.angle_gamma   90.00
#
_symmetry.space_group_name_H-M   'P 1'
#
loop_
_entity.id
_entity.type
_entity.pdbx_description
1 polymer ?
#
loop_
_entity_poly.entity_id
_entity_poly.type
_entity_poly.pdbx_seq_one_letter_code
_entity_poly.pdbx_strand_id
1 'polypeptide(L)' 'SRRATVAYEEARAKVARFINASDPAEIVFTRGTTEAINLVAGSWGYELVGEGDEILLTDLEHHSNIVPWQLLSARTG' A
#
# COMPACT_ATOMS: atom_id res chain seq x y z
N SER A 1 22.79 -16.92 6.39
CA SER A 1 21.34 -16.73 6.55
C SER A 1 21.00 -15.70 7.64
N ARG A 2 21.29 -15.96 8.94
CA ARG A 2 20.94 -15.05 10.06
C ARG A 2 21.31 -13.56 9.89
N ARG A 3 22.53 -13.25 9.40
CA ARG A 3 22.98 -11.85 9.21
C ARG A 3 22.11 -11.07 8.21
N ALA A 4 21.64 -11.71 7.15
CA ALA A 4 20.79 -11.06 6.15
C ALA A 4 19.40 -10.77 6.72
N THR A 5 18.82 -11.72 7.46
CA THR A 5 17.55 -11.51 8.17
C THR A 5 17.64 -10.37 9.17
N VAL A 6 18.70 -10.34 9.99
CA VAL A 6 18.91 -9.24 10.96
C VAL A 6 19.02 -7.89 10.25
N ALA A 7 19.84 -7.79 9.21
CA ALA A 7 19.98 -6.54 8.45
C ALA A 7 18.66 -6.09 7.78
N TYR A 8 17.84 -7.05 7.33
CA TYR A 8 16.54 -6.77 6.73
C TYR A 8 15.54 -6.21 7.75
N GLU A 9 15.46 -6.80 8.95
CA GLU A 9 14.60 -6.30 10.02
C GLU A 9 15.11 -4.99 10.62
N GLU A 10 16.43 -4.77 10.67
CA GLU A 10 17.01 -3.47 11.03
C GLU A 10 16.63 -2.37 10.03
N ALA A 11 16.62 -2.69 8.73
CA ALA A 11 16.15 -1.77 7.69
C ALA A 11 14.66 -1.44 7.87
N ARG A 12 13.83 -2.44 8.18
CA ARG A 12 12.40 -2.25 8.49
C ARG A 12 12.21 -1.31 9.67
N ALA A 13 12.90 -1.57 10.78
CA ALA A 13 12.84 -0.74 11.97
C ALA A 13 13.35 0.70 11.73
N LYS A 14 14.34 0.88 10.84
CA LYS A 14 14.81 2.20 10.43
C LYS A 14 13.76 2.97 9.63
N VAL A 15 13.06 2.33 8.70
CA VAL A 15 11.96 2.95 7.94
C VAL A 15 10.80 3.31 8.86
N ALA A 16 10.42 2.41 9.77
CA ALA A 16 9.35 2.66 10.74
C ALA A 16 9.62 3.93 11.57
N ARG A 17 10.83 4.08 12.11
CA ARG A 17 11.24 5.30 12.82
C ARG A 17 11.26 6.53 11.93
N PHE A 18 11.69 6.40 10.68
CA PHE A 18 11.77 7.53 9.74
C PHE A 18 10.38 8.15 9.46
N ILE A 19 9.33 7.32 9.39
CA ILE A 19 7.95 7.78 9.18
C ILE A 19 7.11 7.82 10.46
N ASN A 20 7.72 7.62 11.63
CA ASN A 20 7.06 7.56 12.94
C ASN A 20 5.91 6.53 13.03
N ALA A 21 6.09 5.36 12.42
CA ALA A 21 5.19 4.22 12.60
C ALA A 21 5.30 3.64 14.01
N SER A 22 4.21 3.07 14.53
CA SER A 22 4.12 2.59 15.91
C SER A 22 4.82 1.25 16.10
N ASP A 23 4.81 0.41 15.06
CA ASP A 23 5.45 -0.90 15.04
C ASP A 23 6.15 -1.13 13.68
N PRO A 24 7.41 -1.59 13.65
CA PRO A 24 8.06 -2.03 12.41
C PRO A 24 7.24 -3.02 11.58
N ALA A 25 6.39 -3.85 12.21
CA ALA A 25 5.52 -4.80 11.53
C ALA A 25 4.48 -4.14 10.61
N GLU A 26 4.18 -2.85 10.79
CA GLU A 26 3.31 -2.07 9.90
C GLU A 26 3.96 -1.76 8.54
N ILE A 27 5.28 -1.96 8.41
CA ILE A 27 6.02 -1.67 7.18
C ILE A 27 6.03 -2.88 6.27
N VAL A 28 5.50 -2.74 5.06
CA VAL A 28 5.61 -3.75 3.98
C VAL A 28 6.57 -3.23 2.90
N PHE A 29 7.65 -3.96 2.64
CA PHE A 29 8.55 -3.63 1.54
C PHE A 29 7.96 -4.10 0.21
N THR A 30 7.81 -3.18 -0.74
CA THR A 30 7.40 -3.43 -2.12
C THR A 30 8.46 -2.93 -3.10
N ARG A 31 8.32 -3.23 -4.39
CA ARG A 31 9.22 -2.74 -5.46
C ARG A 31 9.15 -1.21 -5.63
N GLY A 32 8.08 -0.58 -5.16
CA GLY A 32 7.91 0.88 -5.19
C GLY A 32 6.48 1.31 -4.93
N THR A 33 6.23 2.62 -4.96
CA THR A 33 4.94 3.23 -4.62
C THR A 33 3.78 2.68 -5.44
N THR A 34 3.96 2.50 -6.75
CA THR A 34 2.91 1.94 -7.62
C THR A 34 2.48 0.54 -7.17
N GLU A 35 3.42 -0.33 -6.80
CA GLU A 35 3.06 -1.67 -6.31
C GLU A 35 2.45 -1.62 -4.91
N ALA A 36 2.91 -0.71 -4.04
CA ALA A 36 2.31 -0.52 -2.71
C ALA A 36 0.81 -0.14 -2.81
N ILE A 37 0.46 0.78 -3.70
CA ILE A 37 -0.94 1.19 -3.91
C ILE A 37 -1.75 0.04 -4.50
N ASN A 38 -1.21 -0.67 -5.49
CA ASN A 38 -1.89 -1.83 -6.08
C ASN A 38 -2.11 -2.95 -5.05
N LEU A 39 -1.17 -3.16 -4.12
CA LEU A 39 -1.33 -4.13 -3.04
C LEU A 39 -2.54 -3.79 -2.18
N VAL A 40 -2.69 -2.53 -1.78
CA VAL A 40 -3.85 -2.09 -0.98
C VAL A 40 -5.16 -2.24 -1.77
N ALA A 41 -5.21 -1.72 -3.01
CA ALA A 41 -6.41 -1.81 -3.84
C ALA A 41 -6.82 -3.26 -4.14
N GLY A 42 -5.85 -4.13 -4.41
CA GLY A 42 -6.08 -5.54 -4.76
C GLY A 42 -6.27 -6.50 -3.58
N SER A 43 -6.09 -6.03 -2.34
CA SER A 43 -6.35 -6.84 -1.12
C SER A 43 -7.48 -6.22 -0.32
N TRP A 44 -7.16 -5.25 0.53
CA TRP A 44 -8.11 -4.50 1.35
C TRP A 44 -9.25 -3.92 0.50
N GLY A 45 -8.93 -3.27 -0.61
CA GLY A 45 -9.92 -2.62 -1.47
C GLY A 45 -10.89 -3.63 -2.08
N TYR A 46 -10.36 -4.74 -2.60
CA TYR A 46 -11.17 -5.80 -3.22
C TYR A 46 -12.16 -6.46 -2.24
N GLU A 47 -11.77 -6.62 -0.98
CA GLU A 47 -12.62 -7.25 0.03
C GLU A 47 -13.67 -6.31 0.63
N LEU A 48 -13.42 -4.99 0.63
CA LEU A 48 -14.22 -4.04 1.42
C LEU A 48 -14.94 -2.96 0.62
N VAL A 49 -14.58 -2.72 -0.65
CA VAL A 49 -15.26 -1.73 -1.50
C VAL A 49 -16.27 -2.46 -2.38
N GLY A 50 -17.52 -2.02 -2.37
CA GLY A 50 -18.60 -2.59 -3.16
C GLY A 50 -19.50 -1.55 -3.81
N GLU A 51 -20.61 -2.05 -4.37
CA GLU A 51 -21.60 -1.22 -5.06
C GLU A 51 -22.13 -0.10 -4.16
N GLY A 52 -22.01 1.14 -4.63
CA GLY A 52 -22.49 2.33 -3.96
C GLY A 52 -21.50 2.97 -2.98
N ASP A 53 -20.33 2.37 -2.77
CA ASP A 53 -19.23 3.01 -2.05
C ASP A 53 -18.50 4.03 -2.94
N GLU A 54 -17.90 5.05 -2.32
CA GLU A 54 -17.15 6.09 -3.04
C GLU A 54 -15.67 6.10 -2.65
N ILE A 55 -14.79 6.11 -3.66
CA ILE A 55 -13.34 6.31 -3.48
C ILE A 55 -13.01 7.76 -3.81
N LEU A 56 -12.69 8.57 -2.79
CA LEU A 56 -12.29 9.97 -2.98
C LEU A 56 -10.81 10.09 -3.36
N LEU A 57 -10.54 10.85 -4.43
CA LEU A 57 -9.20 11.21 -4.91
C LEU A 57 -9.11 12.73 -5.12
N THR A 58 -7.89 13.24 -5.25
CA THR A 58 -7.64 14.63 -5.67
C THR A 58 -7.36 14.72 -7.17
N ASP A 59 -7.57 15.89 -7.77
CA ASP A 59 -7.23 16.13 -9.19
C ASP A 59 -5.71 16.12 -9.46
N LEU A 60 -4.89 16.17 -8.41
CA LEU A 60 -3.43 16.25 -8.50
C LEU A 60 -2.74 14.89 -8.33
N GLU A 61 -3.50 13.81 -8.17
CA GLU A 61 -2.93 12.48 -7.99
C GLU A 61 -2.09 12.04 -9.21
N HIS A 62 -0.94 11.43 -8.94
CA HIS A 62 -0.18 10.76 -9.99
C HIS A 62 -0.96 9.52 -10.48
N HIS A 63 -0.81 9.13 -11.75
CA HIS A 63 -1.55 7.99 -12.33
C HIS A 63 -1.44 6.69 -11.51
N SER A 64 -0.32 6.45 -10.82
CA SER A 64 -0.15 5.30 -9.93
C SER A 64 -1.12 5.26 -8.74
N ASN A 65 -1.68 6.41 -8.36
CA ASN A 65 -2.70 6.56 -7.32
C ASN A 65 -4.09 6.88 -7.90
N ILE A 66 -4.33 6.65 -9.20
CA ILE A 66 -5.65 6.78 -9.83
C ILE A 66 -6.09 5.45 -10.44
N VAL A 67 -5.24 4.88 -11.29
CA VAL A 67 -5.56 3.67 -12.08
C VAL A 67 -5.97 2.47 -11.21
N PRO A 68 -5.30 2.17 -10.08
CA PRO A 68 -5.70 1.02 -9.25
C PRO A 68 -7.13 1.14 -8.72
N TRP A 69 -7.55 2.34 -8.35
CA TRP A 69 -8.88 2.61 -7.80
C TRP A 69 -9.97 2.57 -8.87
N GLN A 70 -9.67 3.09 -10.07
CA GLN A 70 -10.56 2.96 -11.23
C GLN A 70 -10.78 1.50 -11.61
N LEU A 71 -9.72 0.68 -11.58
CA LEU A 71 -9.82 -0.76 -11.86
C LEU A 71 -10.56 -1.51 -10.76
N LEU A 72 -10.44 -1.08 -9.49
CA LEU A 72 -11.19 -1.65 -8.37
C LEU A 72 -12.69 -1.38 -8.55
N SER A 73 -13.11 -0.11 -8.66
CA SER A 73 -14.53 0.23 -8.83
C SER A 73 -15.13 -0.40 -10.09
N ALA A 74 -14.40 -0.45 -11.22
CA ALA A 74 -14.87 -1.13 -12.42
C ALA A 74 -15.16 -2.64 -12.21
N ARG A 75 -14.60 -3.27 -11.17
CA ARG A 75 -14.82 -4.68 -10.84
C ARG A 75 -15.88 -4.90 -9.75
N THR A 76 -16.01 -3.97 -8.81
CA THR A 76 -16.82 -4.15 -7.60
C THR A 76 -18.13 -3.37 -7.59
N GLY A 77 -18.29 -2.39 -8.49
CA GLY A 77 -19.44 -1.49 -8.54
C GLY A 77 -19.12 -0.10 -8.00
#